data_AF-A0A962UMN2-F1
#
_entry.id   AF-A0A962UMN2-F1
#
_cell.length_a   1.000
_cell.length_b   1.000
_cell.length_c   1.000
_cell.angle_alpha   90.00
_cell.angle_beta   90.00
_cell.angle_gamma   90.00
#
_symmetry.space_group_name_H-M   'P 1'
#
loop_
_entity.id
_entity.type
_entity.pdbx_description
1 polymer ?
#
loop_
_entity_poly.entity_id
_entity_poly.type
_entity_poly.pdbx_seq_one_letter_code
_entity_poly.pdbx_strand_id
1 'polypeptide(L)'
;ENIVTTCDTCRKDSIPGTGLLPKLNQEATTVTTEIQNLVSGATPPTLTNLDNITAPGVAITRQVIEAIREMPASEQSLIMGRLVSEISTARTVEKALYARRLLLSGRQVPEVYATEVAREHADKSIAELDKEIENLLFETRVRKEVVSDTIATLLQRAAARRQSSLKTPEVPTIDTRPLSNGRVQ
;
A
#
# COMPACT_ATOMS: atom_id res chain seq x y z
N GLU A 1 -18.60 -25.78 -33.60
CA GLU A 1 -17.49 -25.07 -32.91
C GLU A 1 -16.22 -25.89 -33.08
N ASN A 2 -15.19 -25.32 -33.72
CA ASN A 2 -13.88 -25.96 -33.79
C ASN A 2 -13.07 -25.54 -32.57
N ILE A 3 -12.90 -26.44 -31.62
CA ILE A 3 -12.05 -26.21 -30.45
C ILE A 3 -10.61 -26.42 -30.92
N VAL A 4 -9.85 -25.34 -31.03
CA VAL A 4 -8.41 -25.41 -31.35
C VAL A 4 -7.67 -25.80 -30.07
N THR A 5 -7.26 -27.06 -29.97
CA THR A 5 -6.40 -27.57 -28.90
C THR A 5 -4.94 -27.56 -29.34
N THR A 6 -4.04 -27.14 -28.45
CA THR A 6 -2.59 -27.24 -28.71
C THR A 6 -2.06 -28.67 -28.60
N CYS A 7 -2.85 -29.60 -28.05
CA CYS A 7 -2.57 -31.02 -28.08
C CYS A 7 -3.80 -31.88 -27.71
N ASP A 8 -3.93 -33.04 -28.35
CA ASP A 8 -5.12 -33.91 -28.27
C ASP A 8 -5.00 -35.05 -27.24
N THR A 9 -3.79 -35.43 -26.83
CA THR A 9 -3.53 -36.56 -25.92
C THR A 9 -2.87 -36.18 -24.59
N CYS A 10 -2.66 -34.88 -24.34
CA CYS A 10 -2.04 -34.39 -23.11
C CYS A 10 -3.06 -34.06 -22.03
N ARG A 11 -2.62 -34.23 -20.79
CA ARG A 11 -3.31 -33.73 -19.61
C ARG A 11 -3.34 -32.21 -19.66
N LYS A 12 -4.55 -31.64 -19.66
CA LYS A 12 -4.79 -30.21 -19.63
C LYS A 12 -4.63 -29.71 -18.19
N ASP A 13 -3.38 -29.51 -17.76
CA ASP A 13 -3.11 -28.85 -16.49
C ASP A 13 -3.22 -27.32 -16.69
N SER A 14 -4.00 -26.67 -15.84
CA SER A 14 -4.17 -25.22 -15.84
C SER A 14 -3.81 -24.68 -14.46
N ILE A 15 -3.06 -23.57 -14.44
CA ILE A 15 -2.81 -22.81 -13.22
C ILE A 15 -3.85 -21.69 -13.19
N PRO A 16 -4.77 -21.67 -12.22
CA PRO A 16 -5.73 -20.58 -12.10
C PRO A 16 -5.02 -19.25 -11.92
N GLY A 17 -5.51 -18.21 -12.61
CA GLY A 17 -5.09 -16.84 -12.36
C GLY A 17 -5.48 -16.43 -10.93
N THR A 18 -4.58 -15.74 -10.23
CA THR A 18 -4.85 -15.24 -8.88
C THR A 18 -5.29 -13.77 -8.86
N GLY A 19 -5.19 -13.08 -10.00
CA GLY A 19 -5.49 -11.65 -10.13
C GLY A 19 -4.44 -10.72 -9.50
N LEU A 20 -4.66 -9.40 -9.63
CA LEU A 20 -3.73 -8.38 -9.14
C LEU A 20 -3.68 -8.24 -7.61
N LEU A 21 -4.78 -8.47 -6.89
CA LEU A 21 -4.83 -8.21 -5.44
C LEU A 21 -3.90 -9.14 -4.63
N PRO A 22 -3.84 -10.47 -4.87
CA PRO A 22 -2.84 -11.32 -4.21
C PRO A 22 -1.40 -10.94 -4.58
N LYS A 23 -1.17 -10.46 -5.80
CA LYS A 23 0.15 -9.94 -6.23
C LYS A 23 0.52 -8.66 -5.48
N LEU A 24 -0.44 -7.76 -5.25
CA LEU A 24 -0.24 -6.58 -4.43
C LEU A 24 0.15 -6.96 -2.99
N ASN A 25 -0.58 -7.89 -2.38
CA ASN A 25 -0.29 -8.32 -1.00
C ASN A 25 1.09 -8.96 -0.87
N GLN A 26 1.49 -9.79 -1.84
CA GLN A 26 2.82 -10.38 -1.88
C GLN A 26 3.91 -9.30 -2.00
N GLU A 27 3.73 -8.33 -2.91
CA GLU A 27 4.64 -7.20 -3.06
C GLU A 27 4.71 -6.38 -1.78
N ALA A 28 3.58 -6.12 -1.11
CA ALA A 28 3.54 -5.39 0.15
C ALA A 28 4.32 -6.11 1.27
N THR A 29 4.23 -7.43 1.37
CA THR A 29 5.03 -8.21 2.34
C THR A 29 6.53 -8.10 2.08
N THR A 30 6.94 -8.22 0.81
CA THR A 30 8.34 -8.08 0.41
C THR A 30 8.86 -6.67 0.74
N VAL A 31 8.16 -5.63 0.28
CA VAL A 31 8.55 -4.23 0.49
C VAL A 31 8.56 -3.87 1.98
N THR A 32 7.62 -4.39 2.78
CA THR A 32 7.62 -4.20 4.24
C THR A 32 8.93 -4.66 4.86
N THR A 33 9.38 -5.85 4.48
CA THR A 33 10.61 -6.45 5.01
C THR A 33 11.83 -5.63 4.61
N GLU A 34 11.91 -5.21 3.34
CA GLU A 34 13.02 -4.43 2.82
C GLU A 34 13.13 -3.04 3.48
N ILE A 35 12.01 -2.32 3.60
CA ILE A 35 11.96 -1.03 4.29
C ILE A 35 12.30 -1.20 5.77
N GLN A 36 11.79 -2.25 6.43
CA GLN A 36 12.10 -2.51 7.84
C GLN A 36 13.59 -2.78 8.06
N ASN A 37 14.25 -3.53 7.16
CA ASN A 37 15.69 -3.78 7.23
C ASN A 37 16.51 -2.49 7.03
N LEU A 38 16.06 -1.61 6.12
CA LEU A 38 16.66 -0.30 5.90
C LEU A 38 16.44 0.63 7.09
N VAL A 39 15.26 0.68 7.70
CA VAL A 39 15.00 1.57 8.84
C VAL A 39 15.69 1.07 10.11
N SER A 40 15.65 -0.24 10.39
CA SER A 40 16.31 -0.83 11.58
C SER A 40 17.84 -0.79 11.52
N GLY A 41 18.42 -0.58 10.35
CA GLY A 41 19.88 -0.60 10.16
C GLY A 41 20.46 -1.98 9.88
N ALA A 42 19.64 -3.02 9.78
CA ALA A 42 20.07 -4.36 9.35
C ALA A 42 20.67 -4.34 7.92
N THR A 43 20.24 -3.39 7.08
CA THR A 43 20.79 -3.18 5.74
C THR A 43 21.22 -1.72 5.57
N PRO A 44 22.44 -1.44 5.06
CA PRO A 44 22.89 -0.08 4.82
C PRO A 44 22.14 0.54 3.63
N PRO A 45 21.78 1.84 3.67
CA PRO A 45 21.07 2.54 2.58
C PRO A 45 22.01 2.90 1.43
N THR A 46 22.58 1.88 0.77
CA THR A 46 23.35 2.02 -0.47
C THR A 46 22.39 2.14 -1.65
N LEU A 47 22.85 2.68 -2.79
CA LEU A 47 22.03 2.80 -3.99
C LEU A 47 21.39 1.46 -4.40
N THR A 48 22.17 0.38 -4.42
CA THR A 48 21.68 -0.97 -4.74
C THR A 48 20.57 -1.45 -3.81
N ASN A 49 20.64 -1.14 -2.51
CA ASN A 49 19.62 -1.56 -1.55
C ASN A 49 18.37 -0.67 -1.63
N LEU A 50 18.52 0.60 -2.00
CA LEU A 50 17.42 1.54 -2.22
C LEU A 50 16.65 1.24 -3.52
N ASP A 51 17.33 0.74 -4.55
CA ASP A 51 16.70 0.28 -5.79
C ASP A 51 15.69 -0.84 -5.52
N ASN A 52 15.97 -1.72 -4.54
CA ASN A 52 15.07 -2.81 -4.15
C ASN A 52 13.72 -2.33 -3.61
N ILE A 53 13.61 -1.08 -3.13
CA ILE A 53 12.35 -0.48 -2.64
C ILE A 53 11.84 0.67 -3.51
N THR A 54 12.49 0.95 -4.65
CA THR A 54 12.08 2.02 -5.56
C THR A 54 10.89 1.59 -6.43
N ALA A 55 9.95 2.50 -6.65
CA ALA A 55 8.81 2.27 -7.55
C ALA A 55 8.69 3.40 -8.58
N PRO A 56 8.01 3.18 -9.72
CA PRO A 56 7.73 4.24 -10.67
C PRO A 56 7.07 5.45 -9.98
N GLY A 57 7.69 6.62 -10.12
CA GLY A 57 7.21 7.86 -9.48
C GLY A 57 7.51 8.01 -7.99
N VAL A 58 8.15 7.02 -7.34
CA VAL A 58 8.53 7.05 -5.93
C VAL A 58 10.04 6.81 -5.80
N ALA A 59 10.81 7.89 -5.70
CA ALA A 59 12.24 7.82 -5.47
C ALA A 59 12.53 7.77 -3.96
N ILE A 60 13.07 6.65 -3.47
CA ILE A 60 13.51 6.54 -2.08
C ILE A 60 15.01 6.80 -2.01
N THR A 61 15.39 7.93 -1.43
CA THR A 61 16.79 8.28 -1.24
C THR A 61 17.29 7.88 0.14
N ARG A 62 18.61 7.89 0.31
CA ARG A 62 19.23 7.69 1.61
C ARG A 62 18.71 8.67 2.66
N GLN A 63 18.51 9.93 2.29
CA GLN A 63 18.00 10.97 3.19
C GLN A 63 16.59 10.65 3.69
N VAL A 64 15.75 10.02 2.86
CA VAL A 64 14.41 9.58 3.29
C VAL A 64 14.52 8.52 4.37
N ILE A 65 15.39 7.53 4.21
CA ILE A 65 15.61 6.48 5.22
C ILE A 65 16.17 7.05 6.51
N GLU A 66 17.16 7.95 6.42
CA GLU A 66 17.74 8.62 7.59
C GLU A 66 16.70 9.48 8.32
N ALA A 67 15.88 10.24 7.60
CA ALA A 67 14.77 11.01 8.19
C ALA A 67 13.77 10.11 8.92
N ILE A 68 13.43 8.94 8.36
CA ILE A 68 12.55 7.98 9.05
C ILE A 68 13.20 7.47 10.34
N ARG A 69 14.50 7.15 10.31
CA ARG A 69 15.22 6.67 11.50
C ARG A 69 15.25 7.68 12.65
N GLU A 70 15.26 8.97 12.33
CA GLU A 70 15.25 10.05 13.32
C GLU A 70 13.86 10.30 13.94
N MET A 71 12.78 9.80 13.33
CA MET A 71 11.42 9.96 13.85
C MET A 71 11.17 9.06 15.09
N PRO A 72 10.19 9.41 15.95
CA PRO A 72 9.71 8.52 17.00
C PRO A 72 9.15 7.20 16.43
N ALA A 73 9.31 6.09 17.15
CA ALA A 73 8.90 4.75 16.69
C ALA A 73 7.40 4.65 16.28
N SER A 74 6.53 5.43 16.93
CA SER A 74 5.11 5.53 16.57
C SER A 74 4.88 6.16 15.19
N GLU A 75 5.69 7.14 14.82
CA GLU A 75 5.62 7.82 13.52
C GLU A 75 6.29 6.98 12.43
N GLN A 76 7.42 6.32 12.75
CA GLN A 76 8.10 5.40 11.84
C GLN A 76 7.15 4.33 11.30
N SER A 77 6.41 3.66 12.18
CA SER A 77 5.48 2.59 11.80
C SER A 77 4.40 3.07 10.84
N LEU A 78 3.91 4.31 11.04
CA LEU A 78 2.87 4.91 10.21
C LEU A 78 3.40 5.34 8.83
N ILE A 79 4.58 5.97 8.79
CA ILE A 79 5.23 6.38 7.54
C ILE A 79 5.64 5.15 6.72
N MET A 80 6.22 4.13 7.36
CA MET A 80 6.55 2.87 6.71
C MET A 80 5.32 2.21 6.09
N GLY A 81 4.20 2.11 6.83
CA GLY A 81 2.97 1.53 6.29
C GLY A 81 2.44 2.28 5.06
N ARG A 82 2.55 3.62 5.03
CA ARG A 82 2.18 4.43 3.87
C ARG A 82 3.11 4.19 2.68
N LEU A 83 4.42 4.22 2.90
CA LEU A 83 5.41 3.95 1.86
C LEU A 83 5.24 2.55 1.26
N VAL A 84 5.03 1.53 2.09
CA VAL A 84 4.72 0.17 1.62
C VAL A 84 3.49 0.18 0.73
N SER A 85 2.41 0.84 1.14
CA SER A 85 1.18 0.92 0.34
C SER A 85 1.40 1.61 -1.00
N GLU A 86 2.17 2.70 -1.03
CA GLU A 86 2.44 3.47 -2.25
C GLU A 86 3.36 2.68 -3.21
N ILE A 87 4.47 2.15 -2.72
CA ILE A 87 5.45 1.39 -3.51
C ILE A 87 4.83 0.11 -4.06
N SER A 88 4.14 -0.67 -3.22
CA SER A 88 3.52 -1.93 -3.64
C SER A 88 2.44 -1.68 -4.70
N THR A 89 1.58 -0.68 -4.51
CA THR A 89 0.55 -0.32 -5.48
C THR A 89 1.17 0.13 -6.80
N ALA A 90 2.14 1.05 -6.76
CA ALA A 90 2.80 1.55 -7.95
C ALA A 90 3.49 0.43 -8.76
N ARG A 91 4.19 -0.48 -8.09
CA ARG A 91 4.84 -1.63 -8.74
C ARG A 91 3.83 -2.61 -9.34
N THR A 92 2.77 -2.95 -8.61
CA THR A 92 1.74 -3.89 -9.12
C THR A 92 1.03 -3.30 -10.33
N VAL A 93 0.66 -2.01 -10.29
CA VAL A 93 0.02 -1.33 -11.41
C VAL A 93 0.95 -1.25 -12.61
N GLU A 94 2.23 -0.89 -12.43
CA GLU A 94 3.17 -0.83 -13.56
C GLU A 94 3.38 -2.21 -14.20
N LYS A 95 3.52 -3.27 -13.40
CA LYS A 95 3.59 -4.65 -13.90
C LYS A 95 2.35 -5.03 -14.71
N ALA A 96 1.15 -4.63 -14.24
CA ALA A 96 -0.09 -4.86 -14.96
C ALA A 96 -0.15 -4.08 -16.29
N LEU A 97 0.27 -2.80 -16.29
CA LEU A 97 0.36 -1.99 -17.50
C LEU A 97 1.36 -2.57 -18.51
N TYR A 98 2.49 -3.11 -18.06
CA TYR A 98 3.41 -3.84 -18.94
C TYR A 98 2.78 -5.10 -19.52
N ALA A 99 2.13 -5.93 -18.69
CA ALA A 99 1.42 -7.12 -19.18
C ALA A 99 0.37 -6.77 -20.24
N ARG A 100 -0.38 -5.69 -20.03
CA ARG A 100 -1.33 -5.15 -21.01
C ARG A 100 -0.66 -4.76 -22.33
N ARG A 101 0.46 -4.01 -22.29
CA ARG A 101 1.23 -3.62 -23.49
C ARG A 101 1.76 -4.86 -24.23
N LEU A 102 2.21 -5.87 -23.50
CA LEU A 102 2.67 -7.14 -24.07
C LEU A 102 1.53 -7.89 -24.77
N LEU A 103 0.35 -8.00 -24.15
CA LEU A 103 -0.81 -8.65 -24.76
C LEU A 103 -1.28 -7.91 -26.03
N LEU A 104 -1.31 -6.58 -25.98
CA LEU A 104 -1.65 -5.76 -27.16
C LEU A 104 -0.68 -5.98 -28.32
N SER A 105 0.61 -6.08 -28.03
CA SER A 105 1.65 -6.34 -29.03
C SER A 105 1.58 -7.78 -29.56
N GLY A 106 1.40 -8.77 -28.67
CA GLY A 106 1.25 -10.18 -29.03
C GLY A 106 0.01 -10.45 -29.89
N ARG A 107 -1.07 -9.70 -29.68
CA ARG A 107 -2.28 -9.76 -30.51
C ARG A 107 -2.04 -9.31 -31.97
N GLN A 108 -1.05 -8.44 -32.20
CA GLN A 108 -0.72 -7.93 -33.54
C GLN A 108 0.22 -8.85 -34.32
N VAL A 109 0.74 -9.91 -33.68
CA VAL A 109 1.60 -10.90 -34.33
C VAL A 109 0.78 -11.65 -35.39
N PRO A 110 1.28 -11.80 -36.65
CA PRO A 110 0.50 -12.33 -37.77
C PRO A 110 -0.19 -13.68 -37.49
N GLU A 111 0.50 -14.57 -36.77
CA GLU A 111 0.03 -15.90 -36.38
C GLU A 111 -1.23 -15.83 -35.49
N VAL A 112 -1.26 -14.87 -34.57
CA VAL A 112 -2.40 -14.61 -33.68
C VAL A 112 -3.47 -13.83 -34.42
N TYR A 113 -3.09 -12.80 -35.17
CA TYR A 113 -4.01 -11.93 -35.89
C TYR A 113 -4.84 -12.66 -36.96
N ALA A 114 -4.23 -13.65 -37.63
CA ALA A 114 -4.91 -14.50 -38.61
C ALA A 114 -5.89 -15.50 -37.98
N THR A 115 -5.84 -15.72 -36.65
CA THR A 115 -6.64 -16.71 -35.94
C THR A 115 -7.69 -16.02 -35.06
N GLU A 116 -8.96 -16.05 -35.48
CA GLU A 116 -10.07 -15.35 -34.78
C GLU A 116 -10.15 -15.72 -33.29
N VAL A 117 -10.15 -17.03 -32.98
CA VAL A 117 -10.24 -17.53 -31.60
C VAL A 117 -9.09 -16.99 -30.73
N ALA A 118 -7.88 -16.90 -31.29
CA ALA A 118 -6.72 -16.37 -30.55
C ALA A 118 -6.84 -14.87 -30.29
N ARG A 119 -7.39 -14.10 -31.23
CA ARG A 119 -7.69 -12.68 -31.05
C ARG A 119 -8.76 -12.44 -29.99
N GLU A 120 -9.87 -13.17 -30.05
CA GLU A 120 -10.95 -13.07 -29.07
C GLU A 120 -10.45 -13.39 -27.65
N HIS A 121 -9.61 -14.41 -27.49
CA HIS A 121 -8.96 -14.70 -26.21
C HIS A 121 -8.05 -13.57 -25.74
N ALA A 122 -7.22 -13.00 -26.63
CA ALA A 122 -6.36 -11.88 -26.29
C ALA A 122 -7.17 -10.64 -25.86
N ASP A 123 -8.22 -10.30 -26.60
CA ASP A 123 -9.10 -9.17 -26.29
C ASP A 123 -9.83 -9.37 -24.95
N LYS A 124 -10.31 -10.58 -24.68
CA LYS A 124 -10.90 -10.94 -23.38
C LYS A 124 -9.88 -10.79 -22.24
N SER A 125 -8.67 -11.30 -22.39
CA SER A 125 -7.63 -11.18 -21.36
C SER A 125 -7.20 -9.72 -21.13
N ILE A 126 -7.15 -8.90 -22.18
CA ILE A 126 -6.88 -7.46 -22.04
C ILE A 126 -8.02 -6.77 -21.27
N ALA A 127 -9.28 -7.06 -21.61
CA ALA A 127 -10.44 -6.48 -20.92
C ALA A 127 -10.54 -6.91 -19.46
N GLU A 128 -10.24 -8.18 -19.15
CA GLU A 128 -10.16 -8.68 -17.78
C GLU A 128 -9.06 -7.97 -16.99
N LEU A 129 -7.87 -7.80 -17.57
CA LEU A 129 -6.77 -7.08 -16.93
C LEU A 129 -7.08 -5.60 -16.71
N ASP A 130 -7.70 -4.92 -17.67
CA ASP A 130 -8.11 -3.52 -17.54
C ASP A 130 -9.09 -3.34 -16.37
N LYS A 131 -10.08 -4.24 -16.27
CA LYS A 131 -11.02 -4.27 -15.15
C LYS A 131 -10.33 -4.56 -13.81
N GLU A 132 -9.35 -5.45 -13.77
CA GLU A 132 -8.58 -5.72 -12.55
C GLU A 132 -7.75 -4.49 -12.11
N ILE A 133 -7.14 -3.76 -13.05
CA ILE A 133 -6.42 -2.52 -12.74
C ILE A 133 -7.38 -1.48 -12.16
N GLU A 134 -8.53 -1.27 -12.79
CA GLU A 134 -9.56 -0.34 -12.31
C GLU A 134 -10.06 -0.70 -10.92
N ASN A 135 -10.37 -1.97 -10.68
CA ASN A 135 -10.79 -2.47 -9.37
C ASN A 135 -9.71 -2.24 -8.31
N LEU A 136 -8.45 -2.54 -8.61
CA LEU A 136 -7.34 -2.34 -7.68
C LEU A 136 -7.17 -0.86 -7.29
N LEU A 137 -7.24 0.04 -8.28
CA LEU A 137 -7.15 1.48 -8.05
C LEU A 137 -8.35 2.00 -7.26
N PHE A 138 -9.55 1.50 -7.56
CA PHE A 138 -10.76 1.83 -6.82
C PHE A 138 -10.66 1.38 -5.35
N GLU A 139 -10.32 0.12 -5.09
CA GLU A 139 -10.16 -0.42 -3.74
C GLU A 139 -9.09 0.34 -2.94
N THR A 140 -7.97 0.68 -3.57
CA THR A 140 -6.90 1.45 -2.94
C THR A 140 -7.38 2.85 -2.55
N ARG A 141 -8.13 3.52 -3.43
CA ARG A 141 -8.71 4.85 -3.16
C ARG A 141 -9.73 4.80 -2.03
N VAL A 142 -10.68 3.86 -2.11
CA VAL A 142 -11.73 3.68 -1.10
C VAL A 142 -11.11 3.37 0.26
N ARG A 143 -10.10 2.50 0.32
CA ARG A 143 -9.40 2.21 1.57
C ARG A 143 -8.74 3.46 2.16
N LYS A 144 -8.13 4.30 1.34
CA LYS A 144 -7.51 5.55 1.80
C LYS A 144 -8.54 6.53 2.38
N GLU A 145 -9.69 6.66 1.74
CA GLU A 145 -10.78 7.55 2.16
C GLU A 145 -11.41 7.09 3.48
N VAL A 146 -11.86 5.82 3.55
CA VAL A 146 -12.52 5.25 4.74
C VAL A 146 -11.61 5.24 5.97
N VAL A 147 -10.32 4.91 5.80
CA VAL A 147 -9.36 4.88 6.91
C VAL A 147 -9.05 6.28 7.42
N SER A 148 -8.94 7.27 6.51
CA SER A 148 -8.60 8.65 6.89
C SER A 148 -9.69 9.27 7.77
N ASP A 149 -10.96 9.06 7.45
CA ASP A 149 -12.09 9.62 8.19
C ASP A 149 -12.19 9.09 9.62
N THR A 150 -11.96 7.78 9.79
CA THR A 150 -12.02 7.14 11.12
C THR A 150 -10.90 7.65 12.01
N ILE A 151 -9.67 7.74 11.50
CA ILE A 151 -8.51 8.21 12.27
C ILE A 151 -8.65 9.69 12.59
N ALA A 152 -9.08 10.52 11.63
CA ALA A 152 -9.32 11.94 11.86
C ALA A 152 -10.33 12.16 13.00
N THR A 153 -11.44 11.40 12.99
CA THR A 153 -12.47 11.47 14.04
C THR A 153 -11.92 11.05 15.41
N LEU A 154 -11.11 9.99 15.47
CA LEU A 154 -10.48 9.53 16.72
C LEU A 154 -9.47 10.55 17.27
N LEU A 155 -8.64 11.13 16.40
CA LEU A 155 -7.66 12.16 16.79
C LEU A 155 -8.35 13.44 17.28
N GLN A 156 -9.41 13.88 16.60
CA GLN A 156 -10.23 15.01 17.06
C GLN A 156 -10.84 14.73 18.44
N ARG A 157 -11.40 13.53 18.65
CA ARG A 157 -11.96 13.13 19.95
C ARG A 157 -10.89 13.08 21.05
N ALA A 158 -9.70 12.57 20.75
CA ALA A 158 -8.59 12.52 21.69
C ALA A 158 -8.09 13.94 22.05
N ALA A 159 -7.98 14.84 21.06
CA ALA A 159 -7.63 16.24 21.28
C ALA A 159 -8.67 16.98 22.14
N ALA A 160 -9.96 16.81 21.85
CA ALA A 160 -11.06 17.38 22.64
C ALA A 160 -11.02 16.91 24.11
N ARG A 161 -10.72 15.62 24.34
CA ARG A 161 -10.53 15.09 25.70
C ARG A 161 -9.35 15.75 26.41
N ARG A 162 -8.17 15.82 25.79
CA ARG A 162 -6.99 16.49 26.38
C ARG A 162 -7.28 17.95 26.73
N GLN A 163 -7.97 18.66 25.84
CA GLN A 163 -8.33 20.05 26.06
C GLN A 163 -9.37 20.22 27.18
N SER A 164 -10.28 19.26 27.36
CA SER A 164 -11.20 19.23 28.50
C SER A 164 -10.50 18.89 29.82
N SER A 165 -9.48 18.04 29.82
CA SER A 165 -8.67 17.72 31.00
C SER A 165 -7.79 18.88 31.46
N LEU A 166 -7.42 19.80 30.57
CA LEU A 166 -6.75 21.05 30.92
C LEU A 166 -7.71 22.10 31.54
N LYS A 167 -9.02 21.91 31.37
CA LYS A 167 -10.09 22.80 31.87
C LYS A 167 -10.87 22.21 33.05
N THR A 168 -10.25 21.36 33.88
CA THR A 168 -10.84 21.08 35.20
C THR A 168 -10.87 22.38 36.00
N PRO A 169 -12.05 22.85 36.46
CA PRO A 169 -12.12 24.02 37.33
C PRO A 169 -11.27 23.78 38.58
N GLU A 170 -10.49 24.77 39.00
CA GLU A 170 -10.01 24.81 40.38
C GLU A 170 -11.24 24.76 41.28
N VAL A 171 -11.43 23.63 41.96
CA VAL A 171 -12.44 23.54 43.01
C VAL A 171 -11.93 24.45 44.12
N PRO A 172 -12.62 25.55 44.48
CA PRO A 172 -12.24 26.33 45.64
C PRO A 172 -12.23 25.38 46.84
N THR A 173 -11.11 25.35 47.56
CA THR A 173 -10.98 24.52 48.76
C THR A 173 -12.11 24.87 49.72
N ILE A 174 -12.93 23.87 50.11
CA ILE A 174 -14.01 24.04 51.10
C ILE A 174 -13.43 24.27 52.52
N ASP A 175 -12.11 24.22 52.66
CA ASP A 175 -11.43 24.44 53.93
C ASP A 175 -11.63 25.88 54.40
N THR A 176 -12.34 26.03 55.52
CA THR A 176 -12.60 27.32 56.16
C THR A 176 -11.38 27.87 56.90
N ARG A 177 -10.26 27.12 56.96
CA ARG A 177 -8.98 27.54 57.55
C ARG A 177 -7.79 27.11 56.70
N PRO A 178 -7.56 27.74 55.54
CA PRO A 178 -6.41 27.40 54.69
C PRO A 178 -5.10 27.69 55.44
N LEU A 179 -4.16 26.75 55.36
CA LEU A 179 -2.81 26.92 55.88
C LEU A 179 -2.11 28.07 55.15
N SER A 180 -1.73 29.11 55.88
CA SER A 180 -0.90 30.20 55.36
C SER A 180 0.45 30.18 56.08
N ASN A 181 1.54 30.05 55.32
CA ASN A 181 2.90 30.00 55.84
C ASN A 181 3.13 28.95 56.96
N GLY A 182 2.50 27.77 56.83
CA GLY A 182 2.72 26.64 57.75
C GLY A 182 1.99 26.74 59.11
N ARG A 183 1.02 27.64 59.27
CA ARG A 183 0.09 27.66 60.42
C ARG A 183 -1.37 27.72 59.95
N VAL A 184 -2.22 27.05 60.70
CA VAL A 184 -3.69 27.16 60.61
C VAL A 184 -4.08 28.48 61.29
N GLN A 185 -4.88 29.32 60.62
CA GLN A 185 -5.52 30.50 61.24
C GLN A 185 -6.74 30.10 62.07
#